data_AF-A0A6B0XKP5-F1
#
_entry.id   AF-A0A6B0XKP5-F1
#
_cell.length_a   1.000
_cell.length_b   1.000
_cell.length_c   1.000
_cell.angle_alpha   90.00
_cell.angle_beta   90.00
_cell.angle_gamma   90.00
#
_symmetry.space_group_name_H-M   'P 1'
#
loop_
_entity.id
_entity.type
_entity.pdbx_description
1 polymer ?
#
loop_
_entity_poly.entity_id
_entity_poly.type
_entity_poly.pdbx_seq_one_letter_code
_entity_poly.pdbx_strand_id
1 'polypeptide(L)'
;MAFPEDVRLAAVDTMMVPFYEDALRRFRDHTIKRLVHAMDGVAVEWEREEQRLRSLGADEEVIGDLAADFFLTAIHVEQETRNILAVGLYHLFERQVTVFTRSAVRFRGGGAKDVRGLKGAGKGLAEIGLDYRDFASVQEIRVLRVVANTIKHGREGARKEKDDLKKLPREFFRDPALSDQEADDDGSLDFDLYVHRHHLDEWCAALLGFWEEMRTLCWNQEPVTLGSLARTESEPELDA
;
A
#
# COMPACT_ATOMS: atom_id res chain seq x y z
N MET A 1 36.53 -11.35 -7.82
CA MET A 1 36.96 -9.94 -7.92
C MET A 1 35.95 -9.11 -7.13
N ALA A 2 36.35 -8.52 -6.01
CA ALA A 2 35.48 -7.66 -5.22
C ALA A 2 35.42 -6.29 -5.91
N PHE A 3 34.24 -5.85 -6.36
CA PHE A 3 34.08 -4.47 -6.84
C PHE A 3 34.46 -3.49 -5.72
N PRO A 4 35.09 -2.35 -6.04
CA PRO A 4 35.29 -1.25 -5.11
C PRO A 4 33.97 -0.86 -4.42
N GLU A 5 34.03 -0.50 -3.13
CA GLU A 5 32.86 -0.27 -2.27
C GLU A 5 31.97 0.88 -2.77
N ASP A 6 32.61 1.92 -3.33
CA ASP A 6 32.03 3.06 -4.03
C ASP A 6 31.19 2.64 -5.25
N VAL A 7 31.62 1.63 -6.01
CA VAL A 7 30.89 1.13 -7.18
C VAL A 7 29.63 0.36 -6.78
N ARG A 8 29.61 -0.28 -5.60
CA ARG A 8 28.46 -1.07 -5.13
C ARG A 8 27.35 -0.21 -4.56
N LEU A 9 27.70 0.85 -3.83
CA LEU A 9 26.74 1.84 -3.33
C LEU A 9 26.06 2.58 -4.49
N ALA A 10 26.86 3.01 -5.48
CA ALA A 10 26.33 3.61 -6.69
C ALA A 10 25.35 2.69 -7.44
N ALA A 11 25.55 1.37 -7.44
CA ALA A 11 24.64 0.43 -8.10
C ALA A 11 23.29 0.29 -7.40
N VAL A 12 23.26 0.29 -6.05
CA VAL A 12 22.01 0.27 -5.28
C VAL A 12 21.22 1.56 -5.51
N ASP A 13 21.91 2.69 -5.45
CA ASP A 13 21.28 4.02 -5.53
C ASP A 13 20.83 4.37 -6.96
N THR A 14 21.68 4.11 -7.96
CA THR A 14 21.43 4.52 -9.35
C THR A 14 20.48 3.57 -10.07
N MET A 15 20.37 2.31 -9.64
CA MET A 15 19.58 1.31 -10.37
C MET A 15 18.31 0.87 -9.64
N MET A 16 18.32 0.73 -8.31
CA MET A 16 17.18 0.13 -7.62
C MET A 16 16.06 1.15 -7.37
N VAL A 17 16.39 2.36 -6.92
CA VAL A 17 15.38 3.39 -6.62
C VAL A 17 14.58 3.79 -7.88
N PRO A 18 15.21 4.12 -9.03
CA PRO A 18 14.45 4.45 -10.24
C PRO A 18 13.60 3.29 -10.75
N PHE A 19 14.06 2.05 -10.56
CA PHE A 19 13.28 0.86 -10.90
C PHE A 19 12.02 0.72 -10.03
N TYR A 20 12.12 1.00 -8.73
CA TYR A 20 10.97 0.96 -7.82
C TYR A 20 9.96 2.07 -8.10
N GLU A 21 10.44 3.27 -8.40
CA GLU A 21 9.60 4.37 -8.85
C GLU A 21 8.88 4.06 -10.16
N ASP A 22 9.59 3.50 -11.16
CA ASP A 22 8.96 3.11 -12.44
C ASP A 22 7.88 2.04 -12.22
N ALA A 23 8.16 1.04 -11.37
CA ALA A 23 7.17 0.02 -11.03
C ALA A 23 5.89 0.61 -10.40
N LEU A 24 6.04 1.57 -9.47
CA LEU A 24 4.91 2.26 -8.84
C LEU A 24 4.16 3.15 -9.83
N ARG A 25 4.88 3.89 -10.69
CA ARG A 25 4.26 4.70 -11.75
C ARG A 25 3.48 3.84 -12.73
N ARG A 26 4.03 2.69 -13.16
CA ARG A 26 3.30 1.75 -14.02
C ARG A 26 2.06 1.22 -13.34
N PHE A 27 2.14 0.83 -12.06
CA PHE A 27 0.98 0.38 -11.31
C PHE A 27 -0.11 1.46 -11.27
N ARG A 28 0.25 2.70 -10.93
CA ARG A 28 -0.70 3.83 -10.92
C ARG A 28 -1.29 4.09 -12.30
N ASP A 29 -0.44 4.27 -13.30
CA ASP A 29 -0.84 4.77 -14.61
C ASP A 29 -1.50 3.71 -15.49
N HIS A 30 -1.20 2.43 -15.29
CA HIS A 30 -1.78 1.34 -16.08
C HIS A 30 -2.83 0.55 -15.31
N THR A 31 -2.59 0.18 -14.06
CA THR A 31 -3.53 -0.68 -13.33
C THR A 31 -4.70 0.15 -12.81
N ILE A 32 -4.43 1.19 -12.01
CA ILE A 32 -5.48 1.99 -11.36
C ILE A 32 -6.33 2.70 -12.42
N LYS A 33 -5.71 3.44 -13.34
CA LYS A 33 -6.44 4.21 -14.36
C LYS A 33 -7.30 3.34 -15.27
N ARG A 34 -6.81 2.17 -15.70
CA ARG A 34 -7.60 1.28 -16.57
C ARG A 34 -8.78 0.65 -15.84
N LEU A 35 -8.61 0.31 -14.58
CA LEU A 35 -9.71 -0.25 -13.78
C LEU A 35 -10.79 0.80 -13.52
N VAL A 36 -10.41 2.02 -13.16
CA VAL A 36 -11.36 3.14 -13.04
C VAL A 36 -12.09 3.38 -14.35
N HIS A 37 -11.37 3.43 -15.47
CA HIS A 37 -12.01 3.64 -16.77
C HIS A 37 -12.95 2.49 -17.18
N ALA A 38 -12.61 1.25 -16.81
CA ALA A 38 -13.49 0.11 -17.02
C ALA A 38 -14.78 0.24 -16.20
N MET A 39 -14.71 0.80 -15.00
CA MET A 39 -15.88 1.04 -14.17
C MET A 39 -16.77 2.16 -14.69
N ASP A 40 -16.19 3.23 -15.27
CA ASP A 40 -16.96 4.30 -15.92
C ASP A 40 -17.86 3.78 -17.08
N GLY A 41 -17.50 2.64 -17.68
CA GLY A 41 -18.26 2.00 -18.76
C GLY A 41 -19.50 1.22 -18.30
N VAL A 42 -19.67 0.97 -17.01
CA VAL A 42 -20.75 0.10 -16.50
C VAL A 42 -22.14 0.65 -16.80
N ALA A 43 -22.35 1.96 -16.65
CA ALA A 43 -23.64 2.58 -16.96
C ALA A 43 -24.01 2.42 -18.45
N VAL A 44 -23.02 2.53 -19.34
CA VAL A 44 -23.23 2.36 -20.79
C VAL A 44 -23.60 0.92 -21.12
N GLU A 45 -22.99 -0.06 -20.46
CA GLU A 45 -23.37 -1.46 -20.65
C GLU A 45 -24.77 -1.76 -20.10
N TRP A 46 -25.16 -1.15 -18.98
CA TRP A 46 -26.53 -1.23 -18.47
C TRP A 46 -27.54 -0.67 -19.47
N GLU A 47 -27.30 0.52 -20.04
CA GLU A 47 -28.20 1.13 -21.03
C GLU A 47 -28.45 0.21 -22.24
N ARG A 48 -27.42 -0.52 -22.69
CA ARG A 48 -27.54 -1.51 -23.78
C ARG A 48 -28.37 -2.71 -23.36
N GLU A 49 -28.14 -3.21 -22.15
CA GLU A 49 -28.88 -4.35 -21.62
C GLU A 49 -30.35 -4.01 -21.37
N GLU A 50 -30.63 -2.82 -20.86
CA GLU A 50 -31.99 -2.29 -20.70
C GLU A 50 -32.72 -2.24 -22.05
N GLN A 51 -32.09 -1.68 -23.09
CA GLN A 51 -32.66 -1.66 -24.43
C GLN A 51 -32.94 -3.08 -24.96
N ARG A 52 -32.03 -4.02 -24.69
CA ARG A 52 -32.21 -5.44 -25.06
C ARG A 52 -33.42 -6.04 -24.36
N LEU A 53 -33.57 -5.85 -23.05
CA LEU A 53 -34.70 -6.35 -22.26
C LEU A 53 -36.04 -5.77 -22.75
N ARG A 54 -36.08 -4.45 -23.00
CA ARG A 54 -37.24 -3.77 -23.59
C ARG A 54 -37.63 -4.38 -24.94
N SER A 55 -36.64 -4.69 -25.80
CA SER A 55 -36.89 -5.31 -27.11
C SER A 55 -37.47 -6.73 -27.02
N LEU A 56 -37.23 -7.43 -25.90
CA LEU A 56 -37.77 -8.75 -25.63
C LEU A 56 -39.15 -8.73 -24.95
N GLY A 57 -39.70 -7.54 -24.68
CA GLY A 57 -40.99 -7.38 -24.04
C GLY A 57 -40.96 -7.59 -22.52
N ALA A 58 -39.81 -7.43 -21.87
CA ALA A 58 -39.75 -7.32 -20.42
C ALA A 58 -40.55 -6.09 -19.96
N ASP A 59 -41.32 -6.23 -18.89
CA ASP A 59 -42.01 -5.10 -18.28
C ASP A 59 -41.07 -4.23 -17.43
N GLU A 60 -41.54 -3.04 -17.04
CA GLU A 60 -40.75 -2.07 -16.29
C GLU A 60 -40.37 -2.56 -14.88
N GLU A 61 -41.18 -3.43 -14.26
CA GLU A 61 -40.93 -3.95 -12.92
C GLU A 61 -39.71 -4.88 -12.96
N VAL A 62 -39.69 -5.83 -13.91
CA VAL A 62 -38.56 -6.73 -14.14
C VAL A 62 -37.29 -5.94 -14.49
N ILE A 63 -37.41 -4.91 -15.34
CA ILE A 63 -36.26 -4.06 -15.69
C ILE A 63 -35.74 -3.32 -14.45
N GLY A 64 -36.63 -2.78 -13.62
CA GLY A 64 -36.27 -2.07 -12.40
C GLY A 64 -35.52 -2.95 -11.39
N ASP A 65 -36.02 -4.16 -11.14
CA ASP A 65 -35.38 -5.12 -10.23
C ASP A 65 -33.99 -5.53 -10.74
N LEU A 66 -33.87 -5.84 -12.04
CA LEU A 66 -32.58 -6.16 -12.66
C LEU A 66 -31.60 -4.99 -12.63
N ALA A 67 -32.10 -3.75 -12.78
CA ALA A 67 -31.27 -2.55 -12.68
C ALA A 67 -30.67 -2.43 -11.28
N ALA A 68 -31.51 -2.57 -10.26
CA ALA A 68 -31.09 -2.48 -8.87
C ALA A 68 -30.00 -3.53 -8.55
N ASP A 69 -30.25 -4.80 -8.90
CA ASP A 69 -29.29 -5.89 -8.71
C ASP A 69 -27.98 -5.65 -9.45
N PHE A 70 -28.05 -5.19 -10.70
CA PHE A 70 -26.89 -4.89 -11.53
C PHE A 70 -26.02 -3.78 -10.92
N PHE A 71 -26.62 -2.65 -10.54
CA PHE A 71 -25.87 -1.52 -9.99
C PHE A 71 -25.32 -1.82 -8.60
N LEU A 72 -26.06 -2.53 -7.74
CA LEU A 72 -25.53 -2.99 -6.45
C LEU A 72 -24.33 -3.92 -6.64
N THR A 73 -24.41 -4.86 -7.59
CA THR A 73 -23.28 -5.73 -7.93
C THR A 73 -22.08 -4.94 -8.44
N ALA A 74 -22.31 -3.96 -9.32
CA ALA A 74 -21.25 -3.13 -9.87
C ALA A 74 -20.53 -2.31 -8.79
N ILE A 75 -21.28 -1.71 -7.85
CA ILE A 75 -20.72 -0.98 -6.71
C ILE A 75 -19.86 -1.90 -5.85
N HIS A 76 -20.32 -3.11 -5.54
CA HIS A 76 -19.54 -4.09 -4.78
C HIS A 76 -18.26 -4.50 -5.51
N VAL A 77 -18.34 -4.80 -6.81
CA VAL A 77 -17.16 -5.16 -7.63
C VAL A 77 -16.16 -4.00 -7.67
N GLU A 78 -16.64 -2.76 -7.78
CA GLU A 78 -15.78 -1.58 -7.74
C GLU A 78 -15.06 -1.47 -6.39
N GLN A 79 -15.79 -1.61 -5.29
CA GLN A 79 -15.21 -1.50 -3.95
C GLN A 79 -14.18 -2.59 -3.69
N GLU A 80 -14.49 -3.85 -4.02
CA GLU A 80 -13.55 -4.97 -3.89
C GLU A 80 -12.31 -4.77 -4.77
N THR A 81 -12.47 -4.21 -5.96
CA THR A 81 -11.34 -3.87 -6.83
C THR A 81 -10.42 -2.86 -6.16
N ARG A 82 -10.96 -1.79 -5.56
CA ARG A 82 -10.14 -0.79 -4.84
C ARG A 82 -9.44 -1.40 -3.63
N ASN A 83 -10.13 -2.26 -2.89
CA ASN A 83 -9.58 -2.99 -1.74
C ASN A 83 -8.38 -3.87 -2.17
N ILE A 84 -8.53 -4.64 -3.25
CA ILE A 84 -7.45 -5.47 -3.81
C ILE A 84 -6.28 -4.61 -4.30
N LEU A 85 -6.55 -3.45 -4.90
CA LEU A 85 -5.49 -2.52 -5.33
C LEU A 85 -4.68 -1.98 -4.15
N ALA A 86 -5.33 -1.64 -3.02
CA ALA A 86 -4.64 -1.22 -1.80
C ALA A 86 -3.72 -2.33 -1.27
N VAL A 87 -4.21 -3.57 -1.21
CA VAL A 87 -3.41 -4.74 -0.81
C VAL A 87 -2.22 -4.94 -1.75
N GLY A 88 -2.46 -4.84 -3.06
CA GLY A 88 -1.42 -4.95 -4.09
C GLY A 88 -0.33 -3.89 -3.97
N LEU A 89 -0.71 -2.63 -3.74
CA LEU A 89 0.22 -1.51 -3.51
C LEU A 89 1.12 -1.77 -2.30
N TYR A 90 0.52 -2.13 -1.17
CA TYR A 90 1.29 -2.39 0.05
C TYR A 90 2.28 -3.54 -0.13
N HIS A 91 1.84 -4.66 -0.72
CA HIS A 91 2.71 -5.82 -0.92
C HIS A 91 3.82 -5.56 -1.94
N LEU A 92 3.56 -4.77 -2.99
CA LEU A 92 4.60 -4.33 -3.90
C LEU A 92 5.67 -3.56 -3.14
N PHE A 93 5.29 -2.54 -2.38
CA PHE A 93 6.21 -1.76 -1.55
C PHE A 93 6.97 -2.61 -0.54
N GLU A 94 6.28 -3.48 0.20
CA GLU A 94 6.87 -4.37 1.20
C GLU A 94 7.97 -5.25 0.60
N ARG A 95 7.72 -5.78 -0.61
CA ARG A 95 8.72 -6.56 -1.34
C ARG A 95 9.90 -5.69 -1.77
N GLN A 96 9.66 -4.48 -2.27
CA GLN A 96 10.71 -3.55 -2.67
C GLN A 96 11.61 -3.19 -1.49
N VAL A 97 11.03 -2.79 -0.35
CA VAL A 97 11.80 -2.42 0.86
C VAL A 97 12.58 -3.61 1.42
N THR A 98 11.98 -4.80 1.43
CA THR A 98 12.67 -6.03 1.86
C THR A 98 13.88 -6.31 0.97
N VAL A 99 13.73 -6.23 -0.36
CA VAL A 99 14.84 -6.48 -1.31
C VAL A 99 15.91 -5.41 -1.17
N PHE A 100 15.53 -4.14 -1.05
CA PHE A 100 16.44 -3.03 -0.82
C PHE A 100 17.26 -3.22 0.46
N THR A 101 16.60 -3.45 1.61
CA THR A 101 17.30 -3.63 2.89
C THR A 101 18.23 -4.83 2.85
N ARG A 102 17.83 -5.98 2.28
CA ARG A 102 18.72 -7.15 2.13
C ARG A 102 19.98 -6.81 1.37
N SER A 103 19.84 -6.08 0.27
CA SER A 103 20.97 -5.65 -0.54
C SER A 103 21.85 -4.67 0.25
N ALA A 104 21.27 -3.62 0.82
CA ALA A 104 21.99 -2.58 1.55
C ALA A 104 22.77 -3.15 2.75
N VAL A 105 22.12 -3.97 3.58
CA VAL A 105 22.75 -4.67 4.72
C VAL A 105 23.90 -5.54 4.26
N ARG A 106 23.67 -6.39 3.25
CA ARG A 106 24.71 -7.27 2.71
C ARG A 106 25.90 -6.50 2.16
N PHE A 107 25.67 -5.37 1.50
CA PHE A 107 26.75 -4.57 0.92
C PHE A 107 27.58 -3.83 1.97
N ARG A 108 26.96 -3.37 3.06
CA ARG A 108 27.63 -2.67 4.16
C ARG A 108 28.13 -3.59 5.29
N GLY A 109 28.14 -4.91 5.06
CA GLY A 109 28.67 -5.89 6.01
C GLY A 109 27.78 -6.15 7.23
N GLY A 110 26.50 -5.75 7.18
CA GLY A 110 25.54 -6.00 8.26
C GLY A 110 25.09 -7.47 8.34
N GLY A 111 24.53 -7.83 9.50
CA GLY A 111 24.22 -9.21 9.87
C GLY A 111 22.73 -9.57 9.90
N ALA A 112 21.83 -8.61 9.62
CA ALA A 112 20.39 -8.79 9.79
C ALA A 112 19.85 -10.05 9.11
N LYS A 113 19.34 -11.00 9.92
CA LYS A 113 18.75 -12.26 9.46
C LYS A 113 17.28 -12.14 9.07
N ASP A 114 16.54 -11.19 9.66
CA ASP A 114 15.12 -10.99 9.35
C ASP A 114 14.79 -9.53 9.01
N VAL A 115 14.67 -9.28 7.72
CA VAL A 115 14.33 -7.96 7.15
C VAL A 115 12.99 -7.98 6.42
N ARG A 116 12.09 -8.90 6.81
CA ARG A 116 10.75 -8.99 6.22
C ARG A 116 9.86 -7.87 6.74
N GLY A 117 9.11 -7.28 5.83
CA GLY A 117 8.17 -6.20 6.15
C GLY A 117 8.88 -4.90 6.49
N LEU A 118 8.08 -3.85 6.68
CA LEU A 118 8.60 -2.52 7.03
C LEU A 118 9.37 -2.55 8.37
N LYS A 119 8.83 -3.22 9.39
CA LYS A 119 9.48 -3.35 10.72
C LYS A 119 10.85 -4.03 10.64
N GLY A 120 10.95 -5.14 9.90
CA GLY A 120 12.22 -5.84 9.70
C GLY A 120 13.21 -4.99 8.88
N ALA A 121 12.70 -4.32 7.84
CA ALA A 121 13.49 -3.37 7.07
C ALA A 121 14.07 -2.23 7.94
N GLY A 122 13.30 -1.71 8.90
CA GLY A 122 13.75 -0.68 9.85
C GLY A 122 14.93 -1.13 10.69
N LYS A 123 14.88 -2.36 11.22
CA LYS A 123 16.00 -2.93 11.99
C LYS A 123 17.26 -3.09 11.12
N GLY A 124 17.11 -3.67 9.93
CA GLY A 124 18.24 -3.89 9.03
C GLY A 124 18.87 -2.58 8.54
N LEU A 125 18.05 -1.57 8.22
CA LEU A 125 18.57 -0.25 7.81
C LEU A 125 19.28 0.47 8.97
N ALA A 126 18.76 0.36 10.20
CA ALA A 126 19.40 0.95 11.37
C ALA A 126 20.80 0.36 11.65
N GLU A 127 21.02 -0.95 11.41
CA GLU A 127 22.35 -1.59 11.53
C GLU A 127 23.42 -0.95 10.65
N ILE A 128 23.00 -0.29 9.56
CA ILE A 128 23.90 0.34 8.58
C ILE A 128 23.83 1.87 8.59
N GLY A 129 23.25 2.45 9.66
CA GLY A 129 23.15 3.90 9.87
C GLY A 129 22.05 4.59 9.05
N LEU A 130 21.10 3.84 8.48
CA LEU A 130 19.98 4.39 7.74
C LEU A 130 18.70 4.34 8.59
N ASP A 131 18.09 5.49 8.81
CA ASP A 131 16.83 5.61 9.54
C ASP A 131 15.79 6.34 8.70
N TYR A 132 14.66 5.68 8.42
CA TYR A 132 13.55 6.25 7.67
C TYR A 132 12.40 6.72 8.57
N ARG A 133 12.48 6.54 9.89
CA ARG A 133 11.32 6.75 10.79
C ARG A 133 10.74 8.16 10.74
N ASP A 134 11.58 9.14 10.40
CA ASP A 134 11.21 10.56 10.32
C ASP A 134 10.78 11.01 8.91
N PHE A 135 10.70 10.08 7.96
CA PHE A 135 10.21 10.40 6.61
C PHE A 135 8.74 10.80 6.66
N ALA A 136 8.39 11.86 5.93
CA ALA A 136 7.02 12.37 5.87
C ALA A 136 6.05 11.33 5.27
N SER A 137 6.53 10.52 4.33
CA SER A 137 5.78 9.45 3.68
C SER A 137 5.37 8.29 4.61
N VAL A 138 6.10 8.07 5.71
CA VAL A 138 5.94 6.85 6.52
C VAL A 138 4.61 6.79 7.23
N GLN A 139 4.05 7.93 7.63
CA GLN A 139 2.75 7.94 8.29
C GLN A 139 1.65 7.40 7.38
N GLU A 140 1.66 7.81 6.12
CA GLU A 140 0.67 7.39 5.13
C GLU A 140 0.87 5.91 4.71
N ILE A 141 2.13 5.45 4.66
CA ILE A 141 2.45 4.04 4.43
C ILE A 141 1.96 3.16 5.59
N ARG A 142 1.98 3.67 6.83
CA ARG A 142 1.42 2.94 7.99
C ARG A 142 -0.09 2.80 7.88
N VAL A 143 -0.79 3.83 7.42
CA VAL A 143 -2.24 3.76 7.12
C VAL A 143 -2.51 2.68 6.08
N LEU A 144 -1.80 2.72 4.95
CA LEU A 144 -1.89 1.69 3.90
C LEU A 144 -1.63 0.27 4.44
N ARG A 145 -0.62 0.08 5.30
CA ARG A 145 -0.32 -1.22 5.93
C ARG A 145 -1.52 -1.76 6.70
N VAL A 146 -2.12 -0.91 7.53
CA VAL A 146 -3.25 -1.30 8.40
C VAL A 146 -4.45 -1.67 7.54
N VAL A 147 -4.77 -0.86 6.53
CA VAL A 147 -5.85 -1.11 5.59
C VAL A 147 -5.62 -2.42 4.82
N ALA A 148 -4.45 -2.59 4.20
CA ALA A 148 -4.10 -3.79 3.44
C ALA A 148 -4.15 -5.07 4.29
N ASN A 149 -3.60 -5.04 5.50
CA ASN A 149 -3.64 -6.18 6.41
C ASN A 149 -5.07 -6.51 6.85
N THR A 150 -5.90 -5.50 7.08
CA THR A 150 -7.29 -5.68 7.49
C THR A 150 -8.13 -6.27 6.37
N ILE A 151 -8.01 -5.76 5.13
CA ILE A 151 -8.67 -6.34 3.95
C ILE A 151 -8.25 -7.80 3.76
N LYS A 152 -6.95 -8.09 3.82
CA LYS A 152 -6.41 -9.42 3.55
C LYS A 152 -6.79 -10.48 4.60
N HIS A 153 -6.79 -10.10 5.87
CA HIS A 153 -6.98 -11.04 6.98
C HIS A 153 -8.36 -10.90 7.65
N GLY A 154 -9.22 -10.03 7.13
CA GLY A 154 -10.53 -9.71 7.69
C GLY A 154 -10.46 -9.43 9.19
N ARG A 155 -11.39 -10.04 9.94
CA ARG A 155 -11.50 -9.90 11.40
C ARG A 155 -10.23 -10.32 12.15
N GLU A 156 -9.43 -11.27 11.64
CA GLU A 156 -8.20 -11.68 12.31
C GLU A 156 -7.11 -10.61 12.21
N GLY A 157 -7.01 -9.95 11.05
CA GLY A 157 -6.13 -8.80 10.84
C GLY A 157 -6.55 -7.63 11.73
N ALA A 158 -7.86 -7.36 11.78
CA ALA A 158 -8.43 -6.29 12.59
C ALA A 158 -8.14 -6.46 14.09
N ARG A 159 -8.08 -7.70 14.59
CA ARG A 159 -7.71 -7.95 16.00
C ARG A 159 -6.25 -7.65 16.29
N LYS A 160 -5.34 -7.96 15.36
CA LYS A 160 -3.89 -7.71 15.53
C LYS A 160 -3.56 -6.22 15.41
N GLU A 161 -4.29 -5.49 14.58
CA GLU A 161 -4.10 -4.06 14.34
C GLU A 161 -5.21 -3.22 15.02
N LYS A 162 -5.89 -3.73 16.06
CA LYS A 162 -7.09 -3.11 16.64
C LYS A 162 -6.88 -1.66 17.07
N ASP A 163 -5.74 -1.38 17.68
CA ASP A 163 -5.43 -0.03 18.14
C ASP A 163 -5.01 0.90 17.00
N ASP A 164 -4.49 0.34 15.89
CA ASP A 164 -4.17 1.12 14.69
C ASP A 164 -5.42 1.37 13.83
N LEU A 165 -6.38 0.44 13.80
CA LEU A 165 -7.68 0.64 13.14
C LEU A 165 -8.46 1.80 13.74
N LYS A 166 -8.44 1.96 15.06
CA LYS A 166 -9.08 3.11 15.74
C LYS A 166 -8.49 4.46 15.35
N LYS A 167 -7.28 4.48 14.79
CA LYS A 167 -6.60 5.69 14.32
C LYS A 167 -6.90 5.99 12.86
N LEU A 168 -7.54 5.07 12.14
CA LEU A 168 -7.95 5.34 10.76
C LEU A 168 -9.04 6.40 10.72
N PRO A 169 -9.03 7.26 9.69
CA PRO A 169 -10.14 8.18 9.44
C PRO A 169 -11.49 7.45 9.36
N ARG A 170 -12.54 8.07 9.91
CA ARG A 170 -13.91 7.49 9.91
C ARG A 170 -14.44 7.19 8.51
N GLU A 171 -13.92 7.82 7.48
CA GLU A 171 -14.33 7.61 6.08
C GLU A 171 -14.05 6.20 5.56
N PHE A 172 -13.07 5.48 6.14
CA PHE A 172 -12.80 4.09 5.79
C PHE A 172 -13.88 3.12 6.24
N PHE A 173 -14.76 3.55 7.14
CA PHE A 173 -15.83 2.72 7.71
C PHE A 173 -17.22 3.16 7.24
N ARG A 174 -17.28 4.03 6.23
CA ARG A 174 -18.55 4.52 5.65
C ARG A 174 -18.75 3.92 4.28
N ASP A 175 -19.86 3.21 4.13
CA ASP A 175 -20.28 2.71 2.84
C ASP A 175 -20.60 3.90 1.90
N PRO A 176 -19.90 4.04 0.77
CA PRO A 176 -20.17 5.12 -0.18
C PRO A 176 -21.59 5.07 -0.78
N ALA A 177 -22.26 3.91 -0.75
CA ALA A 177 -23.64 3.76 -1.24
C ALA A 177 -24.70 4.25 -0.23
N LEU A 178 -24.35 4.37 1.06
CA LEU A 178 -25.27 4.78 2.13
C LEU A 178 -24.92 6.20 2.57
N SER A 179 -25.48 7.22 1.89
CA SER A 179 -24.97 8.60 2.00
C SER A 179 -25.12 9.28 3.37
N ASP A 180 -25.98 8.80 4.28
CA ASP A 180 -26.30 9.56 5.51
C ASP A 180 -26.69 8.70 6.72
N GLN A 181 -26.51 7.38 6.67
CA GLN A 181 -26.71 6.57 7.88
C GLN A 181 -25.51 6.77 8.81
N GLU A 182 -25.78 7.31 10.00
CA GLU A 182 -24.80 7.37 11.09
C GLU A 182 -24.24 5.96 11.28
N ALA A 183 -22.94 5.80 11.02
CA ALA A 183 -22.26 4.55 11.32
C ALA A 183 -22.46 4.29 12.82
N ASP A 184 -23.25 3.26 13.16
CA ASP A 184 -23.50 2.89 14.55
C ASP A 184 -22.15 2.64 15.24
N ASP A 185 -21.80 3.52 16.18
CA ASP A 185 -20.54 3.56 16.93
C ASP A 185 -20.50 2.45 18.01
N ASP A 186 -21.13 1.31 17.74
CA ASP A 186 -21.33 0.18 18.64
C ASP A 186 -19.98 -0.45 19.07
N GLY A 187 -18.91 -0.23 18.30
CA GLY A 187 -17.59 -0.80 18.59
C GLY A 187 -17.47 -2.28 18.20
N SER A 188 -18.50 -2.85 17.57
CA SER A 188 -18.46 -4.11 16.83
C SER A 188 -17.42 -4.02 15.72
N LEU A 189 -16.37 -4.84 15.80
CA LEU A 189 -15.31 -4.96 14.79
C LEU A 189 -15.79 -5.63 13.48
N ASP A 190 -17.06 -5.45 13.14
CA ASP A 190 -17.72 -6.03 11.96
C ASP A 190 -17.92 -4.99 10.86
N PHE A 191 -16.94 -4.08 10.75
CA PHE A 191 -16.95 -3.04 9.72
C PHE A 191 -16.19 -3.52 8.49
N ASP A 192 -16.83 -3.37 7.33
CA ASP A 192 -16.14 -3.42 6.05
C ASP A 192 -15.26 -2.15 5.89
N LEU A 193 -14.12 -2.32 5.22
CA LEU A 193 -13.24 -1.20 4.88
C LEU A 193 -13.54 -0.72 3.47
N TYR A 194 -13.77 0.58 3.36
CA TYR A 194 -14.08 1.27 2.11
C TYR A 194 -12.90 2.14 1.69
N VAL A 195 -12.08 1.59 0.79
CA VAL A 195 -11.03 2.35 0.12
C VAL A 195 -11.65 3.25 -0.95
N HIS A 196 -11.46 4.56 -0.80
CA HIS A 196 -11.80 5.57 -1.80
C HIS A 196 -10.70 5.72 -2.86
N ARG A 197 -11.09 6.24 -4.03
CA ARG A 197 -10.16 6.46 -5.14
C ARG A 197 -8.98 7.37 -4.76
N HIS A 198 -9.24 8.46 -4.04
CA HIS A 198 -8.21 9.43 -3.68
C HIS A 198 -7.15 8.83 -2.75
N HIS A 199 -7.52 7.90 -1.86
CA HIS A 199 -6.56 7.17 -1.03
C HIS A 199 -5.51 6.42 -1.85
N LEU A 200 -5.91 5.78 -2.97
CA LEU A 200 -4.98 5.06 -3.83
C LEU A 200 -3.93 6.02 -4.45
N ASP A 201 -4.35 7.22 -4.82
CA ASP A 201 -3.46 8.26 -5.35
C ASP A 201 -2.52 8.80 -4.26
N GLU A 202 -3.03 9.05 -3.06
CA GLU A 202 -2.25 9.49 -1.88
C GLU A 202 -1.22 8.43 -1.47
N TRP A 203 -1.60 7.16 -1.42
CA TRP A 203 -0.69 6.06 -1.15
C TRP A 203 0.37 5.91 -2.22
N CYS A 204 0.01 6.01 -3.50
CA CYS A 204 1.00 6.02 -4.58
C CYS A 204 1.99 7.18 -4.41
N ALA A 205 1.51 8.38 -4.06
CA ALA A 205 2.36 9.54 -3.79
C ALA A 205 3.28 9.32 -2.59
N ALA A 206 2.77 8.77 -1.49
CA ALA A 206 3.55 8.45 -0.30
C ALA A 206 4.65 7.41 -0.59
N LEU A 207 4.32 6.35 -1.32
CA LEU A 207 5.29 5.32 -1.71
C LEU A 207 6.40 5.87 -2.61
N LEU A 208 6.08 6.78 -3.53
CA LEU A 208 7.08 7.49 -4.33
C LEU A 208 7.92 8.44 -3.46
N GLY A 209 7.28 9.19 -2.56
CA GLY A 209 7.95 10.08 -1.61
C GLY A 209 8.96 9.34 -0.75
N PHE A 210 8.61 8.15 -0.24
CA PHE A 210 9.51 7.32 0.54
C PHE A 210 10.80 6.99 -0.22
N TRP A 211 10.69 6.63 -1.50
CA TRP A 211 11.85 6.28 -2.31
C TRP A 211 12.73 7.50 -2.65
N GLU A 212 12.13 8.68 -2.81
CA GLU A 212 12.87 9.94 -2.96
C GLU A 212 13.62 10.33 -1.67
N GLU A 213 12.94 10.24 -0.52
CA GLU A 213 13.53 10.48 0.80
C GLU A 213 14.67 9.49 1.07
N MET A 214 14.47 8.21 0.72
CA MET A 214 15.49 7.17 0.84
C MET A 214 16.71 7.46 -0.04
N ARG A 215 16.50 7.88 -1.29
CA ARG A 215 17.60 8.29 -2.18
C ARG A 215 18.40 9.43 -1.56
N THR A 216 17.72 10.45 -1.04
CA THR A 216 18.35 11.60 -0.39
C THR A 216 19.15 11.16 0.83
N LEU A 217 18.58 10.27 1.65
CA LEU A 217 19.25 9.72 2.83
C LEU A 217 20.52 8.96 2.42
N CYS A 218 20.45 8.08 1.42
CA CYS A 218 21.60 7.31 0.94
C CYS A 218 22.72 8.21 0.41
N TRP A 219 22.37 9.31 -0.28
CA TRP A 219 23.34 10.25 -0.85
C TRP A 219 24.09 11.08 0.21
N ASN A 220 23.41 11.42 1.31
CA ASN A 220 23.97 12.30 2.35
C ASN A 220 24.83 11.59 3.38
N GLN A 221 24.93 10.25 3.33
CA GLN A 221 25.74 9.49 4.27
C GLN A 221 27.21 9.51 3.84
N GLU A 222 28.11 9.92 4.74
CA GLU A 222 29.54 9.71 4.53
C GLU A 222 29.83 8.21 4.36
N PRO A 223 30.83 7.83 3.53
CA PRO A 223 31.23 6.44 3.41
C PRO A 223 31.60 5.89 4.79
N VAL A 224 30.85 4.89 5.26
CA VAL A 224 31.17 4.22 6.52
C VAL A 224 32.51 3.51 6.34
N THR A 225 33.57 4.05 6.92
CA THR A 225 34.86 3.37 6.91
C THR A 225 34.75 2.11 7.78
N LEU A 226 35.13 0.95 7.23
CA LEU A 226 35.07 -0.36 7.92
C LEU A 226 35.70 -0.38 9.32
N GLY A 227 36.57 0.59 9.66
CA GLY A 227 37.15 0.75 10.99
C GLY A 227 36.19 1.28 12.07
N SER A 228 35.06 1.91 11.71
CA SER A 228 34.10 2.48 12.67
C SER A 228 33.06 1.46 13.18
N LEU A 229 32.79 0.40 12.43
CA LEU A 229 31.79 -0.63 12.76
C LEU A 229 32.23 -1.63 13.84
N ALA A 230 33.50 -1.58 14.27
CA ALA A 230 34.05 -2.52 15.26
C ALA A 230 33.72 -2.18 16.73
N ARG A 231 32.85 -1.21 17.02
CA ARG A 231 32.68 -0.69 18.40
C ARG A 231 31.25 -0.29 18.76
N THR A 232 30.29 -1.21 18.76
CA THR A 232 29.06 -1.06 19.57
C THR A 232 28.33 -2.39 19.69
N GLU A 233 28.85 -3.31 20.52
CA GLU A 233 28.09 -4.45 21.06
C GLU A 233 27.36 -4.03 22.35
N SER A 234 26.58 -2.95 22.30
CA SER A 234 25.62 -2.64 23.37
C SER A 234 24.24 -2.75 22.75
N GLU A 235 23.61 -3.91 22.93
CA GLU A 235 22.20 -4.13 22.57
C GLU A 235 21.35 -3.03 23.24
N PRO A 236 20.61 -2.20 22.48
CA PRO A 236 19.59 -1.38 23.08
C PRO A 236 18.42 -2.28 23.46
N GLU A 237 18.10 -2.34 24.76
CA GLU A 237 16.80 -2.80 25.24
C GLU A 237 15.72 -1.93 24.58
N LEU A 238 15.06 -2.48 23.57
CA LEU A 238 13.87 -1.89 22.97
C LEU A 238 12.65 -2.47 23.69
N ASP A 239 12.15 -1.69 24.65
CA ASP A 239 10.87 -1.93 25.31
C ASP A 239 9.68 -1.90 24.32
N ALA A 240 8.64 -2.63 24.73
CA ALA A 240 7.47 -3.14 24.02
C ALA A 240 6.69 -2.18 23.11
#